data_AF-A0A8T6RQ59-F1
#
_entry.id   AF-A0A8T6RQ59-F1
#
_cell.length_a   1.000
_cell.length_b   1.000
_cell.length_c   1.000
_cell.angle_alpha   90.00
_cell.angle_beta   90.00
_cell.angle_gamma   90.00
#
_symmetry.space_group_name_H-M   'P 1'
#
loop_
_entity.id
_entity.type
_entity.pdbx_description
1 polymer ?
#
loop_
_entity_poly.entity_id
_entity_poly.type
_entity_poly.pdbx_seq_one_letter_code
_entity_poly.pdbx_strand_id
1 'polypeptide(L)'
;MKKHRIKLINLILIVLLTLNISSLIVSDSLAYSDSAEYVILFDEAHGQFFNYNNMQTAYLMLNDSGNYEVQRLTGNQNLTTEVLSNVEILVIGAPDKNVSRNYTDVELNSIKDFVNNGGSLFLLNNPNYSTQIPEFNYTNTNHTFMNQILDSFNLVNIRFLNETIKAPTGGFYYVNYRFQLVLTSSNLDPISPISLGINNILTFSSAIQCTDPNLVVGQTVAGSKTEPLGIVNPYWLVARDFQPGGRILICGSMQMFSDLSPFLLSSKWINPQYSNLQFDNSKLWMNIFSWLSQENNTLISSTIFLILNIGIIGACAFLIVLGKRKRKVETPSEIEEKEEKIIEEEEKEDLNVLINQRAKLLKSARIFIKNHKYEKVSEYYEKAANLTKSIDDDKNLYDTYIKKSKKYKEYK
;
A
#
# COMPACT_ATOMS: atom_id res chain seq x y z
N MET A 1 -54.46 -18.80 3.34
CA MET A 1 -53.27 -19.69 3.23
C MET A 1 -52.63 -19.76 1.83
N LYS A 2 -53.38 -19.97 0.73
CA LYS A 2 -52.77 -20.10 -0.62
C LYS A 2 -51.98 -18.86 -1.10
N LYS A 3 -52.48 -17.64 -0.88
CA LYS A 3 -51.80 -16.39 -1.30
C LYS A 3 -50.41 -16.17 -0.65
N HIS A 4 -50.23 -16.53 0.62
CA HIS A 4 -48.93 -16.38 1.30
C HIS A 4 -47.89 -17.38 0.82
N ARG A 5 -48.31 -18.62 0.51
CA ARG A 5 -47.40 -19.63 -0.06
C ARG A 5 -46.90 -19.22 -1.45
N ILE A 6 -47.75 -18.64 -2.28
CA ILE A 6 -47.36 -18.13 -3.61
C ILE A 6 -46.35 -16.98 -3.49
N LYS A 7 -46.55 -16.03 -2.56
CA LYS A 7 -45.60 -14.93 -2.35
C LYS A 7 -44.22 -15.44 -1.87
N LEU A 8 -44.19 -16.43 -0.98
CA LEU A 8 -42.94 -17.02 -0.50
C LEU A 8 -42.20 -17.78 -1.61
N ILE A 9 -42.91 -18.54 -2.43
CA ILE A 9 -42.33 -19.26 -3.57
C ILE A 9 -41.73 -18.28 -4.58
N ASN A 10 -42.44 -17.19 -4.90
CA ASN A 10 -41.93 -16.16 -5.81
C ASN A 10 -40.68 -15.46 -5.25
N LEU A 11 -40.63 -15.20 -3.93
CA LEU A 11 -39.44 -14.62 -3.29
C LEU A 11 -38.24 -15.56 -3.39
N ILE A 12 -38.43 -16.86 -3.11
CA ILE A 12 -37.37 -17.87 -3.21
C ILE A 12 -36.86 -17.98 -4.66
N LEU A 13 -37.76 -17.97 -5.65
CA LEU A 13 -37.40 -17.99 -7.06
C LEU A 13 -36.59 -16.75 -7.47
N ILE A 14 -36.97 -15.56 -7.01
CA ILE A 14 -36.21 -14.32 -7.28
C ILE A 14 -34.81 -14.41 -6.67
N VAL A 15 -34.68 -14.86 -5.42
CA VAL A 15 -33.37 -15.00 -4.75
C VAL A 15 -32.50 -16.03 -5.47
N LEU A 16 -33.06 -17.18 -5.85
CA LEU A 16 -32.34 -18.20 -6.62
C LEU A 16 -31.93 -17.69 -8.00
N LEU A 17 -32.78 -16.90 -8.67
CA LEU A 17 -32.46 -16.31 -9.96
C LEU A 17 -31.33 -15.27 -9.82
N THR A 18 -31.38 -14.41 -8.80
CA THR A 18 -30.31 -13.44 -8.54
C THR A 18 -28.99 -14.11 -8.18
N LEU A 19 -29.03 -15.22 -7.43
CA LEU A 19 -27.83 -16.02 -7.11
C LEU A 19 -27.24 -16.67 -8.37
N ASN A 20 -28.07 -17.23 -9.25
CA ASN A 20 -27.60 -17.83 -10.51
C ASN A 20 -27.02 -16.78 -11.47
N ILE A 21 -27.65 -15.60 -11.57
CA ILE A 21 -27.13 -14.49 -12.39
C ILE A 21 -25.78 -14.02 -11.84
N SER A 22 -25.63 -13.93 -10.50
CA SER A 22 -24.34 -13.55 -9.90
C SER A 22 -23.24 -14.60 -10.13
N SER A 23 -23.57 -15.90 -10.16
CA SER A 23 -22.57 -16.96 -10.46
C SER A 23 -22.14 -16.98 -11.92
N LEU A 24 -23.02 -16.60 -12.86
CA LEU A 24 -22.62 -16.48 -14.27
C LEU A 24 -21.62 -15.33 -14.48
N ILE A 25 -21.82 -14.19 -13.81
CA ILE A 25 -20.91 -13.03 -13.91
C ILE A 25 -19.51 -13.38 -13.39
N VAL A 26 -19.40 -14.22 -12.36
CA VAL A 26 -18.10 -14.67 -11.82
C VAL A 26 -17.41 -15.67 -12.76
N SER A 27 -18.17 -16.50 -13.48
CA SER A 27 -17.60 -17.55 -14.33
C SER A 27 -16.92 -17.01 -15.60
N ASP A 28 -17.47 -15.94 -16.21
CA ASP A 28 -16.84 -15.29 -17.37
C ASP A 28 -15.53 -14.58 -17.00
N SER A 29 -15.36 -14.16 -15.75
CA SER A 29 -14.09 -13.58 -15.27
C SER A 29 -12.95 -14.59 -15.14
N LEU A 30 -13.26 -15.89 -15.04
CA LEU A 30 -12.27 -16.96 -14.88
C LEU A 30 -11.88 -17.64 -16.20
N ALA A 31 -12.65 -17.44 -17.27
CA ALA A 31 -12.42 -18.06 -18.58
C ALA A 31 -11.51 -17.24 -19.51
N TYR A 32 -10.97 -16.10 -19.04
CA TYR A 32 -10.18 -15.14 -19.82
C TYR A 32 -8.70 -15.08 -19.38
N SER A 33 -8.01 -16.23 -19.28
CA SER A 33 -6.62 -16.26 -18.81
C SER A 33 -5.74 -17.14 -19.69
N ASP A 34 -5.60 -16.75 -20.95
CA ASP A 34 -4.47 -17.19 -21.81
C ASP A 34 -3.67 -15.99 -22.37
N SER A 35 -4.09 -14.76 -22.05
CA SER A 35 -3.33 -13.52 -22.30
C SER A 35 -2.89 -12.95 -20.95
N ALA A 36 -1.64 -12.52 -20.85
CA ALA A 36 -1.15 -11.81 -19.67
C ALA A 36 -2.08 -10.64 -19.32
N GLU A 37 -2.37 -10.47 -18.03
CA GLU A 37 -3.36 -9.50 -17.56
C GLU A 37 -2.83 -8.06 -17.59
N TYR A 38 -1.51 -7.88 -17.48
CA TYR A 38 -0.88 -6.56 -17.44
C TYR A 38 0.39 -6.50 -18.31
N VAL A 39 0.50 -5.47 -19.14
CA VAL A 39 1.69 -5.12 -19.92
C VAL A 39 2.58 -4.16 -19.12
N ILE A 40 3.84 -4.55 -18.96
CA ILE A 40 4.87 -3.77 -18.29
C ILE A 40 5.87 -3.27 -19.34
N LEU A 41 6.03 -1.96 -19.46
CA LEU A 41 7.05 -1.38 -20.32
C LEU A 41 8.24 -0.91 -19.49
N PHE A 42 9.41 -1.50 -19.73
CA PHE A 42 10.68 -0.98 -19.20
C PHE A 42 11.29 0.01 -20.19
N ASP A 43 11.59 1.21 -19.70
CA ASP A 43 12.38 2.18 -20.46
C ASP A 43 13.86 1.82 -20.42
N GLU A 44 14.40 1.41 -21.57
CA GLU A 44 15.84 1.21 -21.84
C GLU A 44 16.33 2.17 -22.94
N ALA A 45 15.48 3.08 -23.42
CA ALA A 45 15.77 3.96 -24.55
C ALA A 45 16.51 5.24 -24.14
N HIS A 46 16.56 5.53 -22.84
CA HIS A 46 17.18 6.75 -22.30
C HIS A 46 18.54 6.49 -21.66
N GLY A 47 19.15 5.33 -21.97
CA GLY A 47 20.52 5.01 -21.54
C GLY A 47 20.59 4.51 -20.10
N GLN A 48 19.57 3.76 -19.68
CA GLN A 48 19.59 3.03 -18.43
C GLN A 48 20.73 2.00 -18.46
N PHE A 49 21.63 2.12 -17.48
CA PHE A 49 22.64 1.08 -17.27
C PHE A 49 21.95 -0.23 -16.90
N PHE A 50 20.99 -0.18 -15.99
CA PHE A 50 20.25 -1.35 -15.55
C PHE A 50 19.13 -1.67 -16.56
N ASN A 51 19.40 -2.62 -17.42
CA ASN A 51 18.54 -3.06 -18.52
C ASN A 51 18.40 -4.59 -18.46
N TYR A 52 17.73 -5.19 -19.43
CA TYR A 52 17.49 -6.63 -19.51
C TYR A 52 18.74 -7.48 -19.28
N ASN A 53 19.91 -7.05 -19.80
CA ASN A 53 21.13 -7.85 -19.71
C ASN A 53 21.64 -8.01 -18.27
N ASN A 54 21.30 -7.09 -17.36
CA ASN A 54 21.70 -7.15 -15.96
C ASN A 54 20.51 -7.17 -15.00
N MET A 55 19.29 -7.33 -15.50
CA MET A 55 18.07 -7.53 -14.71
C MET A 55 17.24 -8.72 -15.22
N GLN A 56 17.81 -9.60 -16.04
CA GLN A 56 17.14 -10.74 -16.66
C GLN A 56 16.33 -11.56 -15.66
N THR A 57 16.85 -11.85 -14.47
CA THR A 57 16.09 -12.59 -13.44
C THR A 57 14.82 -11.84 -13.03
N ALA A 58 14.88 -10.53 -12.83
CA ALA A 58 13.72 -9.73 -12.44
C ALA A 58 12.65 -9.67 -13.54
N TYR A 59 13.08 -9.64 -14.81
CA TYR A 59 12.20 -9.72 -15.98
C TYR A 59 11.52 -11.09 -16.09
N LEU A 60 12.32 -12.16 -15.98
CA LEU A 60 11.81 -13.54 -16.05
C LEU A 60 10.83 -13.82 -14.92
N MET A 61 11.09 -13.35 -13.70
CA MET A 61 10.17 -13.49 -12.58
C MET A 61 8.77 -12.92 -12.85
N LEU A 62 8.68 -11.81 -13.59
CA LEU A 62 7.40 -11.20 -13.96
C LEU A 62 6.72 -12.04 -15.05
N ASN A 63 7.42 -12.40 -16.12
CA ASN A 63 6.87 -13.23 -17.19
C ASN A 63 6.44 -14.62 -16.69
N ASP A 64 7.27 -15.26 -15.88
CA ASP A 64 7.04 -16.62 -15.35
C ASP A 64 5.89 -16.66 -14.32
N SER A 65 5.44 -15.50 -13.82
CA SER A 65 4.25 -15.44 -12.96
C SER A 65 2.94 -15.70 -13.71
N GLY A 66 2.93 -15.54 -15.04
CA GLY A 66 1.74 -15.65 -15.89
C GLY A 66 0.83 -14.41 -15.91
N ASN A 67 1.03 -13.45 -15.01
CA ASN A 67 0.18 -12.25 -14.90
C ASN A 67 0.69 -11.07 -15.73
N TYR A 68 1.98 -11.09 -16.13
CA TYR A 68 2.64 -9.94 -16.74
C TYR A 68 3.24 -10.28 -18.11
N GLU A 69 3.07 -9.35 -19.06
CA GLU A 69 3.84 -9.31 -20.31
C GLU A 69 4.89 -8.20 -20.20
N VAL A 70 6.17 -8.57 -20.15
CA VAL A 70 7.24 -7.59 -20.07
C VAL A 70 7.73 -7.18 -21.46
N GLN A 71 7.53 -5.89 -21.78
CA GLN A 71 8.03 -5.21 -22.97
C GLN A 71 9.19 -4.27 -22.63
N ARG A 72 9.98 -3.91 -23.66
CA ARG A 72 11.14 -3.03 -23.54
C ARG A 72 11.10 -1.95 -24.59
N LEU A 73 11.22 -0.69 -24.16
CA LEU A 73 11.46 0.43 -25.04
C LEU A 73 12.98 0.56 -25.22
N THR A 74 13.49 0.40 -26.44
CA THR A 74 14.94 0.37 -26.69
C THR A 74 15.34 1.36 -27.79
N GLY A 75 16.65 1.59 -27.93
CA GLY A 75 17.17 2.51 -28.94
C GLY A 75 16.83 3.97 -28.63
N ASN A 76 16.59 4.78 -29.66
CA ASN A 76 16.26 6.21 -29.51
C ASN A 76 14.75 6.49 -29.58
N GLN A 77 13.92 5.56 -29.11
CA GLN A 77 12.45 5.71 -29.14
C GLN A 77 11.98 6.63 -28.01
N ASN A 78 10.95 7.43 -28.29
CA ASN A 78 10.35 8.36 -27.32
C ASN A 78 9.17 7.72 -26.58
N LEU A 79 8.98 8.07 -25.30
CA LEU A 79 7.80 7.71 -24.52
C LEU A 79 6.60 8.59 -24.91
N THR A 80 5.95 8.25 -26.02
CA THR A 80 4.75 8.97 -26.50
C THR A 80 3.46 8.33 -26.01
N THR A 81 2.34 9.05 -26.11
CA THR A 81 1.01 8.53 -25.75
C THR A 81 0.64 7.27 -26.55
N GLU A 82 1.09 7.15 -27.80
CA GLU A 82 0.87 5.95 -28.62
C GLU A 82 1.63 4.73 -28.08
N VAL A 83 2.88 4.93 -27.65
CA VAL A 83 3.69 3.86 -27.03
C VAL A 83 3.07 3.41 -25.71
N LEU A 84 2.49 4.33 -24.94
CA LEU A 84 1.93 4.07 -23.61
C LEU A 84 0.46 3.64 -23.61
N SER A 85 -0.22 3.58 -24.76
CA SER A 85 -1.68 3.36 -24.79
C SER A 85 -2.11 1.96 -24.36
N ASN A 86 -1.22 0.97 -24.51
CA ASN A 86 -1.47 -0.44 -24.18
C ASN A 86 -0.52 -0.92 -23.08
N VAL A 87 -0.03 0.01 -22.26
CA VAL A 87 0.85 -0.27 -21.12
C VAL A 87 0.02 -0.03 -19.87
N GLU A 88 0.15 -0.89 -18.87
CA GLU A 88 -0.47 -0.70 -17.55
C GLU A 88 0.56 -0.22 -16.53
N ILE A 89 1.81 -0.67 -16.69
CA ILE A 89 2.92 -0.32 -15.78
C ILE A 89 4.13 0.16 -16.59
N LEU A 90 4.54 1.40 -16.36
CA LEU A 90 5.78 1.98 -16.90
C LEU A 90 6.88 1.93 -15.84
N VAL A 91 8.03 1.33 -16.18
CA VAL A 91 9.21 1.27 -15.31
C VAL A 91 10.32 2.13 -15.89
N ILE A 92 10.75 3.14 -15.14
CA ILE A 92 11.84 4.03 -15.53
C ILE A 92 12.98 3.93 -14.51
N GLY A 93 14.10 3.39 -14.98
CA GLY A 93 15.37 3.46 -14.28
C GLY A 93 16.09 4.78 -14.54
N ALA A 94 16.86 5.23 -13.55
CA ALA A 94 17.71 6.39 -13.73
C ALA A 94 18.80 6.12 -14.79
N PRO A 95 18.96 7.02 -15.77
CA PRO A 95 19.95 6.84 -16.83
C PRO A 95 21.37 7.00 -16.30
N ASP A 96 22.34 6.46 -17.04
CA ASP A 96 23.76 6.69 -16.79
C ASP A 96 24.06 8.21 -16.91
N LYS A 97 24.85 8.76 -15.98
CA LYS A 97 25.21 10.19 -15.97
C LYS A 97 25.86 10.70 -17.25
N ASN A 98 26.47 9.81 -18.05
CA ASN A 98 27.20 10.18 -19.27
C ASN A 98 26.28 10.20 -20.50
N VAL A 99 25.01 9.83 -20.33
CA VAL A 99 24.01 9.87 -21.41
C VAL A 99 23.40 11.27 -21.47
N SER A 100 23.38 11.85 -22.66
CA SER A 100 22.93 13.23 -22.89
C SER A 100 21.44 13.35 -23.28
N ARG A 101 20.70 12.25 -23.35
CA ARG A 101 19.32 12.23 -23.86
C ARG A 101 18.33 12.46 -22.73
N ASN A 102 17.98 13.72 -22.49
CA ASN A 102 16.90 14.11 -21.57
C ASN A 102 15.52 13.73 -22.12
N TYR A 103 14.56 13.53 -21.21
CA TYR A 103 13.15 13.48 -21.59
C TYR A 103 12.71 14.83 -22.14
N THR A 104 12.01 14.78 -23.26
CA THR A 104 11.39 15.97 -23.87
C THR A 104 10.10 16.35 -23.13
N ASP A 105 9.62 17.58 -23.30
CA ASP A 105 8.34 18.00 -22.74
C ASP A 105 7.17 17.13 -23.22
N VAL A 106 7.25 16.63 -24.46
CA VAL A 106 6.25 15.71 -25.02
C VAL A 106 6.23 14.41 -24.23
N GLU A 107 7.39 13.84 -23.92
CA GLU A 107 7.49 12.60 -23.14
C GLU A 107 7.05 12.80 -21.69
N LEU A 108 7.46 13.90 -21.06
CA LEU A 108 7.03 14.22 -19.70
C LEU A 108 5.51 14.37 -19.61
N ASN A 109 4.87 15.01 -20.60
CA ASN A 109 3.42 15.11 -20.67
C ASN A 109 2.76 13.76 -20.94
N SER A 110 3.31 12.92 -21.82
CA SER A 110 2.79 11.57 -22.07
C SER A 110 2.87 10.66 -20.84
N ILE A 111 3.97 10.70 -20.08
CA ILE A 111 4.11 9.97 -18.80
C ILE A 111 3.08 10.47 -17.78
N LYS A 112 2.89 11.79 -17.71
CA LYS A 112 1.90 12.40 -16.81
C LYS A 112 0.48 11.99 -17.15
N ASP A 113 0.11 12.05 -18.43
CA ASP A 113 -1.21 11.66 -18.92
C ASP A 113 -1.45 10.16 -18.69
N PHE A 114 -0.45 9.32 -18.92
CA PHE A 114 -0.49 7.89 -18.63
C PHE A 114 -0.89 7.61 -17.17
N VAL A 115 -0.23 8.24 -16.18
CA VAL A 115 -0.59 8.06 -14.77
C VAL A 115 -1.95 8.67 -14.43
N ASN A 116 -2.27 9.85 -14.96
CA ASN A 116 -3.59 10.50 -14.75
C ASN A 116 -4.75 9.65 -15.29
N ASN A 117 -4.49 8.84 -16.31
CA ASN A 117 -5.47 7.93 -16.92
C ASN A 117 -5.53 6.56 -16.23
N GLY A 118 -4.84 6.36 -15.11
CA GLY A 118 -4.89 5.12 -14.34
C GLY A 118 -3.65 4.24 -14.44
N GLY A 119 -2.68 4.61 -15.27
CA GLY A 119 -1.41 3.90 -15.39
C GLY A 119 -0.55 3.97 -14.12
N SER A 120 0.30 2.96 -13.95
CA SER A 120 1.21 2.86 -12.82
C SER A 120 2.66 3.15 -13.23
N LEU A 121 3.35 3.99 -12.49
CA LEU A 121 4.73 4.39 -12.76
C LEU A 121 5.67 3.93 -11.65
N PHE A 122 6.72 3.21 -12.02
CA PHE A 122 7.78 2.80 -11.11
C PHE A 122 9.09 3.52 -11.45
N LEU A 123 9.49 4.45 -10.60
CA LEU A 123 10.72 5.21 -10.70
C LEU A 123 11.82 4.59 -9.83
N LEU A 124 12.92 4.21 -10.46
CA LEU A 124 14.07 3.58 -9.82
C LEU A 124 15.31 4.46 -9.99
N ASN A 125 16.00 4.77 -8.90
CA ASN A 125 17.29 5.46 -8.95
C ASN A 125 18.40 4.58 -8.35
N ASN A 126 19.64 5.02 -8.47
CA ASN A 126 20.77 4.47 -7.72
C ASN A 126 21.52 5.58 -6.98
N PRO A 127 22.28 5.23 -5.94
CA PRO A 127 23.15 6.16 -5.23
C PRO A 127 24.27 6.66 -6.13
N ASN A 128 24.45 7.97 -6.28
CA ASN A 128 25.60 8.53 -6.99
C ASN A 128 26.88 8.33 -6.17
N TYR A 129 27.60 7.23 -6.42
CA TYR A 129 28.80 6.88 -5.67
C TYR A 129 30.00 6.68 -6.59
N SER A 130 30.79 7.74 -6.76
CA SER A 130 32.05 7.67 -7.50
C SER A 130 33.10 6.96 -6.66
N THR A 131 33.44 5.72 -7.00
CA THR A 131 34.55 4.99 -6.37
C THR A 131 35.57 4.51 -7.38
N GLN A 132 36.74 4.15 -6.90
CA GLN A 132 37.69 3.35 -7.67
C GLN A 132 37.35 1.84 -7.64
N ILE A 133 36.26 1.44 -6.98
CA ILE A 133 35.84 0.05 -6.83
C ILE A 133 34.95 -0.29 -8.04
N PRO A 134 35.42 -1.15 -8.97
CA PRO A 134 34.73 -1.41 -10.23
C PRO A 134 33.27 -1.86 -10.09
N GLU A 135 32.96 -2.59 -9.02
CA GLU A 135 31.63 -3.11 -8.70
C GLU A 135 30.59 -2.00 -8.45
N PHE A 136 31.04 -0.77 -8.18
CA PHE A 136 30.20 0.41 -7.97
C PHE A 136 30.30 1.45 -9.10
N ASN A 137 31.01 1.17 -10.19
CA ASN A 137 31.12 2.10 -11.33
C ASN A 137 29.76 2.39 -12.01
N TYR A 138 28.76 1.56 -11.75
CA TYR A 138 27.42 1.62 -12.34
C TYR A 138 26.42 2.48 -11.55
N THR A 139 26.91 3.17 -10.54
CA THR A 139 26.09 3.87 -9.54
C THR A 139 26.00 5.36 -9.85
N ASN A 140 26.72 5.82 -10.87
CA ASN A 140 26.70 7.22 -11.26
C ASN A 140 25.47 7.53 -12.12
N THR A 141 24.31 7.65 -11.47
CA THR A 141 23.04 7.96 -12.11
C THR A 141 22.69 9.43 -12.02
N ASN A 142 21.91 9.91 -13.00
CA ASN A 142 21.46 11.29 -13.02
C ASN A 142 20.10 11.45 -12.32
N HIS A 143 20.13 11.66 -10.99
CA HIS A 143 18.92 11.91 -10.18
C HIS A 143 18.10 13.12 -10.69
N THR A 144 18.71 14.08 -11.38
CA THR A 144 18.03 15.25 -11.97
C THR A 144 16.95 14.81 -12.95
N PHE A 145 17.20 13.78 -13.76
CA PHE A 145 16.24 13.29 -14.75
C PHE A 145 15.00 12.71 -14.08
N MET A 146 15.21 11.92 -13.03
CA MET A 146 14.10 11.36 -12.27
C MET A 146 13.29 12.46 -11.57
N ASN A 147 13.97 13.49 -11.07
CA ASN A 147 13.29 14.65 -10.48
C ASN A 147 12.53 15.49 -11.51
N GLN A 148 12.97 15.57 -12.78
CA GLN A 148 12.19 16.21 -13.86
C GLN A 148 10.86 15.51 -14.10
N ILE A 149 10.84 14.16 -14.05
CA ILE A 149 9.58 13.41 -14.11
C ILE A 149 8.69 13.79 -12.93
N LEU A 150 9.20 13.77 -11.70
CA LEU A 150 8.45 14.17 -10.50
C LEU A 150 7.94 15.62 -10.57
N ASP A 151 8.70 16.52 -11.18
CA ASP A 151 8.32 17.93 -11.42
C ASP A 151 7.11 18.06 -12.32
N SER A 152 7.00 17.23 -13.36
CA SER A 152 5.83 17.23 -14.25
C SER A 152 4.51 16.95 -13.51
N PHE A 153 4.58 16.21 -12.40
CA PHE A 153 3.47 15.89 -11.50
C PHE A 153 3.25 16.92 -10.38
N ASN A 154 4.06 17.99 -10.31
CA ASN A 154 4.10 18.93 -9.18
C ASN A 154 4.40 18.25 -7.82
N LEU A 155 5.19 17.16 -7.82
CA LEU A 155 5.55 16.42 -6.61
C LEU A 155 6.75 17.05 -5.90
N VAL A 156 6.66 18.33 -5.57
CA VAL A 156 7.77 19.08 -4.96
C VAL A 156 8.19 18.56 -3.58
N ASN A 157 7.32 17.79 -2.93
CA ASN A 157 7.54 17.20 -1.63
C ASN A 157 8.24 15.83 -1.68
N ILE A 158 8.49 15.27 -2.87
CA ILE A 158 9.17 13.99 -3.05
C ILE A 158 10.32 14.16 -4.04
N ARG A 159 11.55 13.83 -3.63
CA ARG A 159 12.76 14.00 -4.46
C ARG A 159 13.76 12.88 -4.26
N PHE A 160 14.38 12.45 -5.34
CA PHE A 160 15.66 11.77 -5.24
C PHE A 160 16.73 12.77 -4.84
N LEU A 161 17.50 12.44 -3.80
CA LEU A 161 18.67 13.19 -3.40
C LEU A 161 19.91 12.63 -4.09
N ASN A 162 20.88 13.50 -4.38
CA ASN A 162 22.19 13.10 -4.92
C ASN A 162 23.10 12.50 -3.84
N GLU A 163 22.54 11.62 -3.03
CA GLU A 163 23.05 11.28 -1.72
C GLU A 163 23.01 9.77 -1.56
N THR A 164 24.14 9.20 -1.17
CA THR A 164 24.23 7.76 -0.93
C THR A 164 23.88 7.47 0.52
N ILE A 165 23.00 6.51 0.76
CA ILE A 165 22.70 6.06 2.12
C ILE A 165 23.85 5.19 2.64
N LYS A 166 24.28 5.49 3.86
CA LYS A 166 25.27 4.74 4.63
C LYS A 166 24.67 4.22 5.92
N ALA A 167 24.97 2.97 6.24
CA ALA A 167 24.63 2.32 7.50
C ALA A 167 25.33 3.00 8.70
N PRO A 168 24.74 2.94 9.91
CA PRO A 168 25.37 3.47 11.11
C PRO A 168 26.73 2.81 11.38
N THR A 169 27.68 3.56 11.95
CA THR A 169 28.97 3.04 12.38
C THR A 169 28.77 1.90 13.39
N GLY A 170 29.27 0.70 13.07
CA GLY A 170 29.10 -0.50 13.90
C GLY A 170 27.81 -1.28 13.67
N GLY A 171 26.97 -0.89 12.69
CA GLY A 171 25.84 -1.68 12.23
C GLY A 171 26.28 -2.97 11.52
N PHE A 172 25.55 -4.06 11.76
CA PHE A 172 25.73 -5.42 11.25
C PHE A 172 26.82 -5.63 10.18
N TYR A 173 27.95 -6.21 10.59
CA TYR A 173 29.14 -6.53 9.79
C TYR A 173 28.97 -7.61 8.71
N TYR A 174 27.75 -8.01 8.35
CA TYR A 174 27.56 -9.14 7.43
C TYR A 174 28.08 -8.86 6.02
N VAL A 175 28.03 -7.59 5.62
CA VAL A 175 28.64 -7.07 4.41
C VAL A 175 29.58 -5.97 4.87
N ASN A 176 30.89 -6.17 4.72
CA ASN A 176 31.95 -5.30 5.25
C ASN A 176 32.04 -3.95 4.50
N TYR A 177 30.90 -3.43 4.06
CA TYR A 177 30.76 -2.27 3.21
C TYR A 177 29.60 -1.42 3.68
N ARG A 178 29.94 -0.25 4.26
CA ARG A 178 29.02 0.67 4.95
C ARG A 178 27.84 1.19 4.12
N PHE A 179 27.83 0.94 2.82
CA PHE A 179 26.79 1.40 1.90
C PHE A 179 25.79 0.30 1.53
N GLN A 180 26.08 -0.97 1.86
CA GLN A 180 25.09 -2.04 1.75
C GLN A 180 24.30 -2.11 3.05
N LEU A 181 23.01 -1.83 2.95
CA LEU A 181 22.09 -1.78 4.09
C LEU A 181 21.31 -3.08 4.16
N VAL A 182 21.34 -3.72 5.32
CA VAL A 182 20.37 -4.75 5.69
C VAL A 182 19.20 -4.05 6.37
N LEU A 183 18.04 -4.13 5.74
CA LEU A 183 16.79 -3.61 6.27
C LEU A 183 15.91 -4.77 6.70
N THR A 184 15.17 -4.59 7.80
CA THR A 184 14.26 -5.61 8.32
C THR A 184 12.81 -5.19 8.12
N SER A 185 11.86 -6.08 8.44
CA SER A 185 10.43 -5.76 8.45
C SER A 185 10.08 -4.53 9.30
N SER A 186 10.85 -4.23 10.35
CA SER A 186 10.64 -3.02 11.18
C SER A 186 11.01 -1.71 10.48
N ASN A 187 11.68 -1.78 9.34
CA ASN A 187 12.06 -0.64 8.51
C ASN A 187 11.06 -0.38 7.37
N LEU A 188 9.98 -1.17 7.32
CA LEU A 188 8.92 -1.10 6.33
C LEU A 188 7.59 -0.72 6.99
N ASP A 189 6.66 -0.13 6.22
CA ASP A 189 5.29 0.09 6.67
C ASP A 189 4.56 -1.26 6.80
N PRO A 190 4.20 -1.71 8.02
CA PRO A 190 3.57 -3.01 8.22
C PRO A 190 2.15 -3.12 7.63
N ILE A 191 1.53 -2.00 7.25
CA ILE A 191 0.18 -1.98 6.66
C ILE A 191 0.24 -2.03 5.13
N SER A 192 1.37 -1.65 4.53
CA SER A 192 1.54 -1.61 3.08
C SER A 192 1.55 -3.03 2.47
N PRO A 193 0.77 -3.30 1.42
CA PRO A 193 0.85 -4.56 0.67
C PRO A 193 2.26 -4.84 0.12
N ILE A 194 3.03 -3.79 -0.17
CA ILE A 194 4.41 -3.88 -0.67
C ILE A 194 5.31 -4.61 0.36
N SER A 195 5.03 -4.45 1.64
CA SER A 195 5.85 -4.96 2.75
C SER A 195 5.44 -6.36 3.21
N LEU A 196 4.41 -6.96 2.59
CA LEU A 196 3.81 -8.21 3.06
C LEU A 196 4.80 -9.38 3.07
N GLY A 197 5.05 -9.91 4.27
CA GLY A 197 5.88 -11.09 4.49
C GLY A 197 7.35 -10.90 4.15
N ILE A 198 7.84 -9.66 4.09
CA ILE A 198 9.26 -9.34 3.95
C ILE A 198 9.94 -9.39 5.32
N ASN A 199 11.03 -10.14 5.46
CA ASN A 199 11.82 -10.24 6.68
C ASN A 199 13.09 -9.39 6.60
N ASN A 200 13.90 -9.61 5.55
CA ASN A 200 15.18 -8.92 5.36
C ASN A 200 15.33 -8.47 3.90
N ILE A 201 15.83 -7.27 3.68
CA ILE A 201 16.20 -6.74 2.35
C ILE A 201 17.66 -6.32 2.40
N LEU A 202 18.43 -6.67 1.37
CA LEU A 202 19.75 -6.10 1.15
C LEU A 202 19.63 -5.00 0.09
N THR A 203 19.99 -3.77 0.41
CA THR A 203 19.89 -2.65 -0.53
C THR A 203 21.16 -1.80 -0.57
N PHE A 204 21.36 -1.13 -1.70
CA PHE A 204 22.30 -0.03 -1.84
C PHE A 204 21.57 1.10 -2.56
N SER A 205 21.30 2.19 -1.84
CA SER A 205 20.22 3.10 -2.20
C SER A 205 20.63 4.58 -2.10
N SER A 206 20.08 5.38 -3.00
CA SER A 206 19.98 6.83 -2.87
C SER A 206 18.91 7.20 -1.85
N ALA A 207 19.09 8.33 -1.17
CA ALA A 207 18.06 8.84 -0.28
C ALA A 207 16.91 9.50 -1.05
N ILE A 208 15.69 9.31 -0.54
CA ILE A 208 14.50 10.02 -1.00
C ILE A 208 14.11 11.02 0.09
N GLN A 209 13.99 12.29 -0.30
CA GLN A 209 13.32 13.29 0.51
C GLN A 209 11.81 13.10 0.32
N CYS A 210 11.07 12.95 1.42
CA CYS A 210 9.61 12.94 1.41
C CYS A 210 9.11 13.74 2.63
N THR A 211 8.28 14.76 2.42
CA THR A 211 7.74 15.52 3.56
C THR A 211 6.41 14.97 4.09
N ASP A 212 5.78 14.03 3.38
CA ASP A 212 4.55 13.36 3.83
C ASP A 212 4.89 11.94 4.31
N PRO A 213 4.90 11.69 5.63
CA PRO A 213 5.26 10.39 6.17
C PRO A 213 4.24 9.29 5.82
N ASN A 214 3.01 9.63 5.41
CA ASN A 214 2.01 8.61 5.04
C ASN A 214 2.30 7.97 3.67
N LEU A 215 3.21 8.58 2.88
CA LEU A 215 3.64 8.04 1.59
C LEU A 215 4.86 7.12 1.73
N VAL A 216 5.49 7.09 2.91
CA VAL A 216 6.74 6.35 3.13
C VAL A 216 6.43 4.89 3.38
N VAL A 217 6.95 4.02 2.51
CA VAL A 217 6.86 2.56 2.66
C VAL A 217 8.12 1.99 3.27
N GLY A 218 9.29 2.59 3.02
CA GLY A 218 10.58 2.11 3.50
C GLY A 218 11.48 3.23 4.03
N GLN A 219 11.94 3.06 5.26
CA GLN A 219 12.94 3.89 5.92
C GLN A 219 14.21 3.08 6.19
N THR A 220 15.33 3.75 6.41
CA THR A 220 16.60 3.11 6.79
C THR A 220 16.67 2.80 8.28
N VAL A 221 17.67 2.00 8.71
CA VAL A 221 17.89 1.68 10.12
C VAL A 221 18.32 2.92 10.92
N ALA A 222 17.97 2.94 12.21
CA ALA A 222 18.33 4.04 13.11
C ALA A 222 19.84 4.33 13.10
N GLY A 223 20.20 5.60 12.88
CA GLY A 223 21.58 6.05 12.80
C GLY A 223 22.19 5.98 11.40
N SER A 224 21.47 5.45 10.40
CA SER A 224 21.88 5.59 8.99
C SER A 224 21.94 7.05 8.62
N LYS A 225 22.89 7.39 7.75
CA LYS A 225 23.10 8.77 7.29
C LYS A 225 23.29 8.82 5.79
N THR A 226 22.93 9.93 5.16
CA THR A 226 23.40 10.19 3.80
C THR A 226 24.85 10.67 3.78
N GLU A 227 25.56 10.40 2.68
CA GLU A 227 26.81 11.08 2.35
C GLU A 227 26.66 11.83 1.01
N PRO A 228 27.12 13.10 0.94
CA PRO A 228 27.82 13.87 1.99
C PRO A 228 26.94 14.60 3.04
N LEU A 229 25.63 14.76 2.86
CA LEU A 229 24.83 15.69 3.67
C LEU A 229 24.54 15.26 5.12
N GLY A 230 24.70 13.98 5.46
CA GLY A 230 24.52 13.50 6.83
C GLY A 230 23.07 13.42 7.31
N ILE A 231 22.09 13.39 6.40
CA ILE A 231 20.66 13.29 6.73
C ILE A 231 20.42 11.97 7.47
N VAL A 232 19.83 12.04 8.67
CA VAL A 232 19.65 10.88 9.55
C VAL A 232 18.36 10.14 9.20
N ASN A 233 18.43 8.81 9.18
CA ASN A 233 17.33 7.89 8.87
C ASN A 233 16.59 8.23 7.56
N PRO A 234 17.29 8.42 6.43
CA PRO A 234 16.65 8.77 5.17
C PRO A 234 15.65 7.70 4.71
N TYR A 235 14.69 8.11 3.89
CA TYR A 235 13.77 7.21 3.20
C TYR A 235 14.41 6.65 1.94
N TRP A 236 13.95 5.49 1.51
CA TRP A 236 14.45 4.83 0.30
C TRP A 236 13.33 4.23 -0.56
N LEU A 237 12.11 4.14 -0.03
CA LEU A 237 10.92 3.66 -0.76
C LEU A 237 9.69 4.50 -0.38
N VAL A 238 9.07 5.10 -1.39
CA VAL A 238 7.89 5.97 -1.26
C VAL A 238 6.84 5.54 -2.28
N ALA A 239 5.59 5.43 -1.86
CA ALA A 239 4.46 5.05 -2.71
C ALA A 239 3.36 6.11 -2.63
N ARG A 240 2.71 6.38 -3.75
CA ARG A 240 1.62 7.35 -3.84
C ARG A 240 0.54 6.87 -4.80
N ASP A 241 -0.70 6.86 -4.33
CA ASP A 241 -1.88 6.71 -5.17
C ASP A 241 -2.31 8.05 -5.78
N PHE A 242 -2.81 8.00 -7.00
CA PHE A 242 -3.45 9.07 -7.75
C PHE A 242 -4.90 8.69 -8.05
N GLN A 243 -5.76 9.69 -8.16
CA GLN A 243 -7.15 9.51 -8.61
C GLN A 243 -7.23 9.77 -10.11
N PRO A 244 -8.00 8.98 -10.89
CA PRO A 244 -8.95 7.95 -10.46
C PRO A 244 -8.35 6.55 -10.22
N GLY A 245 -7.04 6.35 -10.39
CA GLY A 245 -6.44 5.04 -10.13
C GLY A 245 -4.93 4.92 -10.36
N GLY A 246 -4.25 5.93 -10.92
CA GLY A 246 -2.82 5.84 -11.19
C GLY A 246 -1.99 5.65 -9.92
N ARG A 247 -0.79 5.08 -10.04
CA ARG A 247 0.12 4.89 -8.91
C ARG A 247 1.52 5.34 -9.29
N ILE A 248 2.26 5.87 -8.32
CA ILE A 248 3.69 6.13 -8.47
C ILE A 248 4.42 5.48 -7.30
N LEU A 249 5.37 4.59 -7.62
CA LEU A 249 6.34 4.06 -6.68
C LEU A 249 7.72 4.64 -6.98
N ILE A 250 8.44 5.03 -5.94
CA ILE A 250 9.75 5.68 -6.02
C ILE A 250 10.71 4.88 -5.15
N CYS A 251 11.72 4.27 -5.76
CA CYS A 251 12.73 3.46 -5.08
C CYS A 251 14.13 4.01 -5.33
N GLY A 252 14.89 4.22 -4.26
CA GLY A 252 16.26 4.75 -4.33
C GLY A 252 17.31 3.75 -4.81
N SER A 253 16.93 2.49 -5.05
CA SER A 253 17.83 1.42 -5.48
C SER A 253 17.24 0.60 -6.61
N MET A 254 17.83 0.71 -7.80
CA MET A 254 17.58 -0.17 -8.93
C MET A 254 18.49 -1.41 -8.86
N GLN A 255 19.72 -1.21 -8.39
CA GLN A 255 20.72 -2.26 -8.29
C GLN A 255 20.25 -3.43 -7.44
N MET A 256 19.44 -3.20 -6.40
CA MET A 256 18.93 -4.28 -5.54
C MET A 256 18.01 -5.29 -6.24
N PHE A 257 17.59 -5.00 -7.47
CA PHE A 257 16.80 -5.91 -8.32
C PHE A 257 17.59 -6.48 -9.49
N SER A 258 18.91 -6.25 -9.53
CA SER A 258 19.77 -6.68 -10.63
C SER A 258 20.33 -8.10 -10.45
N ASP A 259 20.86 -8.63 -11.54
CA ASP A 259 21.68 -9.83 -11.62
C ASP A 259 23.14 -9.61 -11.22
N LEU A 260 23.53 -8.37 -10.90
CA LEU A 260 24.86 -8.10 -10.39
C LEU A 260 25.03 -8.69 -9.00
N SER A 261 26.27 -8.94 -8.61
CA SER A 261 26.58 -9.38 -7.25
C SER A 261 26.82 -8.20 -6.32
N PRO A 262 26.25 -8.20 -5.11
CA PRO A 262 26.69 -7.32 -4.04
C PRO A 262 28.17 -7.55 -3.74
N PHE A 263 28.90 -6.49 -3.41
CA PHE A 263 30.29 -6.59 -2.96
C PHE A 263 30.46 -7.66 -1.86
N LEU A 264 31.42 -8.58 -2.06
CA LEU A 264 31.72 -9.73 -1.20
C LEU A 264 30.65 -10.85 -1.15
N LEU A 265 29.58 -10.76 -1.93
CA LEU A 265 28.61 -11.84 -2.09
C LEU A 265 28.76 -12.48 -3.49
N SER A 266 28.63 -13.80 -3.56
CA SER A 266 28.60 -14.53 -4.84
C SER A 266 27.19 -14.63 -5.44
N SER A 267 26.17 -14.28 -4.65
CA SER A 267 24.76 -14.25 -5.06
C SER A 267 24.42 -12.95 -5.79
N LYS A 268 23.25 -12.93 -6.43
CA LYS A 268 22.74 -11.76 -7.17
C LYS A 268 21.99 -10.81 -6.24
N TRP A 269 21.93 -9.52 -6.56
CA TRP A 269 21.18 -8.53 -5.79
C TRP A 269 19.69 -8.86 -5.67
N ILE A 270 19.05 -9.40 -6.71
CA ILE A 270 17.63 -9.80 -6.67
C ILE A 270 17.36 -10.99 -5.73
N ASN A 271 18.36 -11.84 -5.49
CA ASN A 271 18.27 -13.02 -4.61
C ASN A 271 19.55 -13.15 -3.78
N PRO A 272 19.85 -12.18 -2.89
CA PRO A 272 21.09 -12.22 -2.14
C PRO A 272 21.01 -13.32 -1.09
N GLN A 273 22.15 -13.95 -0.85
CA GLN A 273 22.37 -14.95 0.17
C GLN A 273 23.72 -14.70 0.83
N TYR A 274 23.72 -14.66 2.16
CA TYR A 274 24.94 -14.57 2.95
C TYR A 274 24.86 -15.56 4.12
N SER A 275 25.72 -16.59 4.10
CA SER A 275 25.67 -17.68 5.08
C SER A 275 24.25 -18.27 5.13
N ASN A 276 23.61 -18.31 6.31
CA ASN A 276 22.25 -18.80 6.51
C ASN A 276 21.17 -17.71 6.39
N LEU A 277 21.55 -16.47 6.04
CA LEU A 277 20.61 -15.36 5.90
C LEU A 277 20.14 -15.26 4.45
N GLN A 278 18.84 -15.41 4.26
CA GLN A 278 18.15 -15.17 3.01
C GLN A 278 17.51 -13.78 3.02
N PHE A 279 17.66 -13.06 1.91
CA PHE A 279 17.03 -11.77 1.70
C PHE A 279 15.86 -11.90 0.72
N ASP A 280 14.84 -11.09 0.96
CA ASP A 280 13.53 -11.14 0.32
C ASP A 280 13.40 -10.09 -0.81
N ASN A 281 14.52 -9.73 -1.46
CA ASN A 281 14.54 -8.74 -2.55
C ASN A 281 13.60 -9.11 -3.70
N SER A 282 13.61 -10.38 -4.12
CA SER A 282 12.71 -10.93 -5.14
C SER A 282 11.24 -10.91 -4.70
N LYS A 283 10.96 -11.18 -3.43
CA LYS A 283 9.60 -11.07 -2.89
C LYS A 283 9.12 -9.62 -2.86
N LEU A 284 9.98 -8.69 -2.47
CA LEU A 284 9.67 -7.27 -2.53
C LEU A 284 9.38 -6.82 -3.96
N TRP A 285 10.18 -7.29 -4.94
CA TRP A 285 9.92 -7.03 -6.36
C TRP A 285 8.51 -7.48 -6.77
N MET A 286 8.11 -8.71 -6.45
CA MET A 286 6.77 -9.20 -6.77
C MET A 286 5.66 -8.44 -6.03
N ASN A 287 5.84 -8.12 -4.75
CA ASN A 287 4.87 -7.33 -3.99
C ASN A 287 4.68 -5.93 -4.59
N ILE A 288 5.76 -5.32 -5.11
CA ILE A 288 5.69 -4.03 -5.81
C ILE A 288 4.82 -4.12 -7.05
N PHE A 289 5.03 -5.12 -7.91
CA PHE A 289 4.25 -5.24 -9.15
C PHE A 289 2.79 -5.60 -8.88
N SER A 290 2.51 -6.47 -7.91
CA SER A 290 1.13 -6.75 -7.49
C SER A 290 0.44 -5.50 -6.90
N TRP A 291 1.19 -4.63 -6.21
CA TRP A 291 0.67 -3.32 -5.81
C TRP A 291 0.51 -2.37 -7.00
N LEU A 292 1.39 -2.36 -8.00
CA LEU A 292 1.24 -1.48 -9.17
C LEU A 292 0.09 -1.93 -10.09
N SER A 293 -0.19 -3.23 -10.21
CA SER A 293 -1.28 -3.80 -11.03
C SER A 293 -2.65 -3.71 -10.36
N GLN A 294 -2.71 -3.40 -9.06
CA GLN A 294 -3.95 -3.37 -8.27
C GLN A 294 -4.70 -4.69 -8.12
N GLU A 295 -4.03 -5.83 -8.31
CA GLU A 295 -4.61 -7.17 -8.09
C GLU A 295 -5.35 -7.30 -6.74
N ASN A 296 -4.91 -6.58 -5.71
CA ASN A 296 -5.53 -6.63 -4.38
C ASN A 296 -6.92 -5.97 -4.31
N ASN A 297 -7.25 -5.05 -5.23
CA ASN A 297 -8.54 -4.35 -5.21
C ASN A 297 -9.68 -5.23 -5.73
N THR A 298 -9.41 -6.18 -6.64
CA THR A 298 -10.42 -7.08 -7.22
C THR A 298 -10.83 -8.17 -6.21
N LEU A 299 -9.86 -8.72 -5.46
CA LEU A 299 -10.08 -9.75 -4.43
C LEU A 299 -10.95 -9.29 -3.25
N ILE A 300 -10.79 -8.03 -2.82
CA ILE A 300 -11.62 -7.47 -1.74
C ILE A 300 -13.06 -7.30 -2.21
N SER A 301 -13.28 -6.88 -3.46
CA SER A 301 -14.62 -6.76 -4.02
C SER A 301 -15.32 -8.12 -4.06
N SER A 302 -14.68 -9.17 -4.60
CA SER A 302 -15.28 -10.50 -4.70
C SER A 302 -15.58 -11.12 -3.33
N THR A 303 -14.71 -10.92 -2.35
CA THR A 303 -14.92 -11.42 -0.97
C THR A 303 -16.06 -10.69 -0.27
N ILE A 304 -16.17 -9.37 -0.40
CA ILE A 304 -17.29 -8.59 0.15
C ILE A 304 -18.60 -9.02 -0.51
N PHE A 305 -18.61 -9.22 -1.84
CA PHE A 305 -19.76 -9.77 -2.55
C PHE A 305 -20.16 -11.15 -2.03
N LEU A 306 -19.19 -12.05 -1.77
CA LEU A 306 -19.47 -13.37 -1.20
C LEU A 306 -20.09 -13.27 0.19
N ILE A 307 -19.52 -12.43 1.08
CA ILE A 307 -20.03 -12.22 2.44
C ILE A 307 -21.45 -11.67 2.41
N LEU A 308 -21.73 -10.68 1.55
CA LEU A 308 -23.08 -10.13 1.39
C LEU A 308 -24.08 -11.19 0.91
N ASN A 309 -23.69 -12.04 -0.03
CA ASN A 309 -24.54 -13.13 -0.51
C ASN A 309 -24.83 -14.17 0.59
N ILE A 310 -23.83 -14.56 1.38
CA ILE A 310 -24.02 -15.47 2.52
C ILE A 310 -24.97 -14.84 3.55
N GLY A 311 -24.82 -13.54 3.84
CA GLY A 311 -25.72 -12.80 4.73
C GLY A 311 -27.17 -12.81 4.25
N ILE A 312 -27.41 -12.57 2.95
CA ILE A 312 -28.75 -12.59 2.35
C ILE A 312 -29.38 -14.00 2.45
N ILE A 313 -28.61 -15.06 2.16
CA ILE A 313 -29.07 -16.44 2.28
C ILE A 313 -29.44 -16.76 3.74
N GLY A 314 -28.60 -16.36 4.69
CA GLY A 314 -28.85 -16.53 6.12
C GLY A 314 -30.13 -15.85 6.58
N ALA A 315 -30.35 -14.60 6.16
CA ALA A 315 -31.57 -13.84 6.47
C ALA A 315 -32.83 -14.50 5.87
N CYS A 316 -32.75 -14.98 4.61
CA CYS A 316 -33.86 -15.69 3.97
C CYS A 316 -34.20 -16.99 4.71
N ALA A 317 -33.19 -17.78 5.09
CA ALA A 317 -33.39 -19.01 5.85
C ALA A 317 -34.04 -18.74 7.22
N PHE A 318 -33.59 -17.69 7.92
CA PHE A 318 -34.16 -17.28 9.20
C PHE A 318 -35.64 -16.89 9.08
N LEU A 319 -36.01 -16.11 8.06
CA LEU A 319 -37.41 -15.73 7.79
C LEU A 319 -38.30 -16.95 7.48
N ILE A 320 -37.78 -17.96 6.79
CA ILE A 320 -38.49 -19.22 6.54
C ILE A 320 -38.72 -19.99 7.85
N VAL A 321 -37.73 -20.01 8.74
CA VAL A 321 -37.86 -20.65 10.07
C VAL A 321 -38.91 -19.92 10.92
N LEU A 322 -38.87 -18.59 10.97
CA LEU A 322 -39.88 -17.79 11.66
C LEU A 322 -41.28 -18.02 11.09
N GLY A 323 -41.42 -18.11 9.77
CA GLY A 323 -42.71 -18.39 9.12
C GLY A 323 -43.27 -19.79 9.37
N LYS A 324 -42.44 -20.77 9.79
CA LYS A 324 -42.84 -22.15 10.11
C LYS A 324 -43.20 -22.37 11.57
N ARG A 325 -42.79 -21.49 12.49
CA ARG A 325 -43.29 -21.54 13.87
C ARG A 325 -44.79 -21.23 13.85
N LYS A 326 -45.63 -22.27 13.97
CA LYS A 326 -47.05 -22.10 14.31
C LYS A 326 -47.09 -21.16 15.52
N ARG A 327 -47.83 -20.04 15.41
CA ARG A 327 -48.07 -19.14 16.54
C ARG A 327 -48.65 -19.97 17.68
N LYS A 328 -47.79 -20.34 18.62
CA LYS A 328 -48.20 -20.62 19.98
C LYS A 328 -48.83 -19.30 20.43
N VAL A 329 -50.09 -19.33 20.82
CA VAL A 329 -50.73 -18.14 21.39
C VAL A 329 -50.02 -17.94 22.72
N GLU A 330 -49.03 -17.04 22.70
CA GLU A 330 -48.29 -16.65 23.88
C GLU A 330 -49.26 -15.92 24.80
N THR A 331 -49.29 -16.32 26.06
CA THR A 331 -50.14 -15.65 27.04
C THR A 331 -49.65 -14.22 27.23
N PRO A 332 -50.50 -13.24 27.54
CA PRO A 332 -50.10 -11.83 27.69
C PRO A 332 -48.85 -11.61 28.56
N SER A 333 -48.65 -12.43 29.59
CA SER A 333 -47.46 -12.40 30.45
C SER A 333 -46.15 -12.82 29.75
N GLU A 334 -46.20 -13.71 28.75
CA GLU A 334 -45.03 -14.14 27.97
C GLU A 334 -44.64 -13.10 26.91
N ILE A 335 -45.60 -12.26 26.49
CA ILE A 335 -45.37 -11.14 25.57
C ILE A 335 -44.69 -9.99 26.31
N GLU A 336 -45.14 -9.67 27.52
CA GLU A 336 -44.58 -8.61 28.35
C GLU A 336 -43.11 -8.90 28.73
N GLU A 337 -42.78 -10.15 29.11
CA GLU A 337 -41.38 -10.54 29.41
C GLU A 337 -40.46 -10.49 28.18
N LYS A 338 -41.00 -10.73 26.98
CA LYS A 338 -40.21 -10.63 25.73
C LYS A 338 -40.02 -9.20 25.28
N GLU A 339 -41.04 -8.36 25.42
CA GLU A 339 -40.92 -6.93 25.10
C GLU A 339 -39.91 -6.26 26.04
N GLU A 340 -39.91 -6.61 27.33
CA GLU A 340 -38.92 -6.12 28.31
C GLU A 340 -37.49 -6.56 27.96
N LYS A 341 -37.29 -7.81 27.52
CA LYS A 341 -35.98 -8.31 27.04
C LYS A 341 -35.50 -7.62 25.77
N ILE A 342 -36.39 -7.33 24.82
CA ILE A 342 -36.04 -6.64 23.57
C ILE A 342 -35.62 -5.19 23.88
N ILE A 343 -36.36 -4.50 24.75
CA ILE A 343 -36.00 -3.14 25.18
C ILE A 343 -34.64 -3.16 25.89
N GLU A 344 -34.38 -4.14 26.76
CA GLU A 344 -33.07 -4.26 27.45
C GLU A 344 -31.91 -4.56 26.47
N GLU A 345 -32.16 -5.31 25.39
CA GLU A 345 -31.16 -5.58 24.35
C GLU A 345 -30.91 -4.35 23.46
N GLU A 346 -31.95 -3.61 23.08
CA GLU A 346 -31.83 -2.35 22.31
C GLU A 346 -31.08 -1.28 23.13
N GLU A 347 -31.40 -1.13 24.42
CA GLU A 347 -30.67 -0.20 25.31
C GLU A 347 -29.18 -0.59 25.46
N LYS A 348 -28.86 -1.89 25.51
CA LYS A 348 -27.46 -2.37 25.53
C LYS A 348 -26.73 -2.11 24.22
N GLU A 349 -27.42 -2.21 23.08
CA GLU A 349 -26.83 -1.92 21.77
C GLU A 349 -26.50 -0.43 21.65
N ASP A 350 -27.44 0.45 22.00
CA ASP A 350 -27.23 1.90 22.00
C ASP A 350 -26.09 2.31 22.96
N LEU A 351 -26.01 1.69 24.14
CA LEU A 351 -24.91 1.90 25.09
C LEU A 351 -23.55 1.52 24.49
N ASN A 352 -23.47 0.37 23.81
CA ASN A 352 -22.24 -0.10 23.16
C ASN A 352 -21.80 0.83 22.02
N VAL A 353 -22.74 1.41 21.27
CA VAL A 353 -22.44 2.41 20.24
C VAL A 353 -21.79 3.64 20.87
N LEU A 354 -22.35 4.17 21.96
CA LEU A 354 -21.80 5.31 22.69
C LEU A 354 -20.41 5.04 23.28
N ILE A 355 -20.19 3.85 23.86
CA ILE A 355 -18.88 3.41 24.37
C ILE A 355 -17.83 3.38 23.25
N ASN A 356 -18.18 2.85 22.09
CA ASN A 356 -17.27 2.76 20.93
C ASN A 356 -16.93 4.15 20.36
N GLN A 357 -17.90 5.05 20.28
CA GLN A 357 -17.66 6.44 19.86
C GLN A 357 -16.72 7.17 20.83
N ARG A 358 -16.93 7.01 22.14
CA ARG A 358 -16.05 7.54 23.19
C ARG A 358 -14.61 7.02 23.02
N ALA A 359 -14.42 5.72 22.80
CA ALA A 359 -13.10 5.12 22.61
C ALA A 359 -12.37 5.68 21.37
N LYS A 360 -13.07 5.89 20.25
CA LYS A 360 -12.52 6.50 19.03
C LYS A 360 -12.05 7.94 19.26
N LEU A 361 -12.82 8.74 20.01
CA LEU A 361 -12.42 10.11 20.38
C LEU A 361 -11.14 10.10 21.22
N LEU A 362 -11.05 9.22 22.22
CA LEU A 362 -9.87 9.11 23.08
C LEU A 362 -8.62 8.62 22.31
N LYS A 363 -8.79 7.69 21.35
CA LYS A 363 -7.69 7.26 20.46
C LYS A 363 -7.18 8.43 19.61
N SER A 364 -8.10 9.22 19.05
CA SER A 364 -7.76 10.40 18.24
C SER A 364 -7.05 11.47 19.05
N ALA A 365 -7.50 11.73 20.29
CA ALA A 365 -6.82 12.65 21.21
C ALA A 365 -5.35 12.26 21.46
N ARG A 366 -5.05 10.96 21.62
CA ARG A 366 -3.67 10.46 21.78
C ARG A 366 -2.79 10.73 20.56
N ILE A 367 -3.35 10.64 19.35
CA ILE A 367 -2.64 10.96 18.10
C ILE A 367 -2.33 12.47 18.07
N PHE A 368 -3.28 13.33 18.41
CA PHE A 368 -3.06 14.77 18.44
C PHE A 368 -2.06 15.23 19.51
N ILE A 369 -1.99 14.54 20.67
CA ILE A 369 -0.95 14.78 21.69
C ILE A 369 0.46 14.58 21.09
N LYS A 370 0.67 13.50 20.34
CA LYS A 370 1.97 13.20 19.69
C LYS A 370 2.40 14.27 18.68
N ASN A 371 1.42 14.95 18.08
CA ASN A 371 1.64 15.96 17.07
C ASN A 371 1.59 17.40 17.62
N HIS A 372 1.62 17.58 18.95
CA HIS A 372 1.56 18.89 19.61
C HIS A 372 0.34 19.76 19.22
N LYS A 373 -0.78 19.15 18.80
CA LYS A 373 -2.02 19.86 18.41
C LYS A 373 -3.00 19.97 19.58
N TYR A 374 -2.61 20.70 20.64
CA TYR A 374 -3.31 20.67 21.94
C TYR A 374 -4.75 21.20 21.94
N GLU A 375 -5.08 22.16 21.07
CA GLU A 375 -6.46 22.66 20.91
C GLU A 375 -7.42 21.53 20.47
N LYS A 376 -6.98 20.68 19.54
CA LYS A 376 -7.74 19.49 19.12
C LYS A 376 -7.81 18.44 20.22
N VAL A 377 -6.77 18.29 21.03
CA VAL A 377 -6.80 17.37 22.18
C VAL A 377 -7.90 17.78 23.18
N SER A 378 -8.01 19.08 23.51
CA SER A 378 -9.05 19.61 24.40
C SER A 378 -10.45 19.36 23.85
N GLU A 379 -10.69 19.66 22.56
CA GLU A 379 -11.98 19.43 21.88
C GLU A 379 -12.44 17.95 21.99
N TYR A 380 -11.52 17.01 21.77
CA TYR A 380 -11.85 15.58 21.79
C TYR A 380 -12.09 15.05 23.20
N TYR A 381 -11.39 15.55 24.22
CA TYR A 381 -11.69 15.19 25.62
C TYR A 381 -13.03 15.75 26.09
N GLU A 382 -13.42 16.96 25.65
CA GLU A 382 -14.74 17.53 25.96
C GLU A 382 -15.87 16.73 25.32
N LYS A 383 -15.73 16.35 24.04
CA LYS A 383 -16.68 15.45 23.36
C LYS A 383 -16.78 14.09 24.04
N ALA A 384 -15.65 13.51 24.47
CA ALA A 384 -15.64 12.25 25.20
C ALA A 384 -16.31 12.36 26.58
N ALA A 385 -16.16 13.49 27.28
CA ALA A 385 -16.87 13.76 28.54
C ALA A 385 -18.38 13.82 28.32
N ASN A 386 -18.85 14.52 27.29
CA ASN A 386 -20.28 14.60 26.98
C ASN A 386 -20.88 13.22 26.69
N LEU A 387 -20.17 12.34 25.95
CA LEU A 387 -20.61 10.96 25.76
C LEU A 387 -20.63 10.17 27.07
N THR A 388 -19.64 10.31 27.96
CA THR A 388 -19.66 9.65 29.29
C THR A 388 -20.89 10.05 30.10
N LYS A 389 -21.33 11.32 30.03
CA LYS A 389 -22.55 11.78 30.70
C LYS A 389 -23.81 11.07 30.19
N SER A 390 -23.84 10.69 28.91
CA SER A 390 -24.96 9.98 28.29
C SER A 390 -24.96 8.47 28.53
N ILE A 391 -23.82 7.87 28.89
CA ILE A 391 -23.65 6.43 29.14
C ILE A 391 -24.06 6.09 30.60
N ASP A 392 -24.45 7.10 31.40
CA ASP A 392 -24.63 7.01 32.87
C ASP A 392 -23.46 6.28 33.56
N ASP A 393 -22.28 6.45 32.99
CA ASP A 393 -21.04 5.80 33.41
C ASP A 393 -20.29 6.73 34.36
N ASP A 394 -19.60 6.08 35.31
CA ASP A 394 -18.91 6.64 36.47
C ASP A 394 -18.62 8.15 36.40
N LYS A 395 -19.28 8.93 37.26
CA LYS A 395 -19.09 10.39 37.42
C LYS A 395 -17.61 10.79 37.51
N ASN A 396 -16.76 9.93 38.07
CA ASN A 396 -15.32 10.17 38.16
C ASN A 396 -14.64 10.24 36.79
N LEU A 397 -15.15 9.49 35.81
CA LEU A 397 -14.60 9.43 34.46
C LEU A 397 -14.94 10.70 33.66
N TYR A 398 -16.16 11.22 33.82
CA TYR A 398 -16.55 12.52 33.27
C TYR A 398 -15.62 13.63 33.79
N ASP A 399 -15.47 13.72 35.11
CA ASP A 399 -14.62 14.75 35.75
C ASP A 399 -13.16 14.61 35.30
N THR A 400 -12.69 13.38 35.12
CA THR A 400 -11.35 13.10 34.58
C THR A 400 -11.17 13.67 33.17
N TYR A 401 -12.14 13.50 32.28
CA TYR A 401 -12.05 14.01 30.90
C TYR A 401 -12.17 15.53 30.84
N ILE A 402 -13.05 16.14 31.64
CA ILE A 402 -13.12 17.60 31.77
C ILE A 402 -11.82 18.19 32.31
N LYS A 403 -11.22 17.58 33.35
CA LYS A 403 -9.92 18.01 33.89
C LYS A 403 -8.82 17.93 32.85
N LYS A 404 -8.78 16.84 32.04
CA LYS A 404 -7.84 16.71 30.93
C LYS A 404 -8.07 17.77 29.86
N SER A 405 -9.32 18.02 29.47
CA SER A 405 -9.65 19.06 28.48
C SER A 405 -9.14 20.43 28.92
N LYS A 406 -9.41 20.83 30.17
CA LYS A 406 -8.91 22.10 30.75
C LYS A 406 -7.38 22.18 30.72
N LYS A 407 -6.70 21.12 31.17
CA LYS A 407 -5.24 21.04 31.15
C LYS A 407 -4.66 21.26 29.74
N TYR A 408 -5.23 20.64 28.71
CA TYR A 408 -4.73 20.81 27.34
C TYR A 408 -5.07 22.16 26.73
N LYS A 409 -6.10 22.85 27.23
CA LYS A 409 -6.44 24.22 26.83
C LYS A 409 -5.42 25.25 27.35
N GLU A 410 -4.75 24.95 28.46
CA GLU A 410 -3.67 25.77 29.04
C GLU A 410 -2.31 25.61 28.32
N TYR A 411 -2.16 24.58 27.47
CA TYR A 411 -0.96 24.40 26.61
C TYR A 411 -1.05 25.15 25.27
N LYS A 412 -2.10 25.96 25.09
CA LYS A 412 -2.19 26.97 24.03
C LYS A 412 -1.41 28.19 24.45
#